data_AF-A0A7T9HFQ4-F1
#
_entry.id   AF-A0A7T9HFQ4-F1
#
_cell.length_a   1.000
_cell.length_b   1.000
_cell.length_c   1.000
_cell.angle_alpha   90.00
_cell.angle_beta   90.00
_cell.angle_gamma   90.00
#
_symmetry.space_group_name_H-M   'P 1'
#
loop_
_entity.id
_entity.type
_entity.pdbx_description
1 polymer ?
#
loop_
_entity_poly.entity_id
_entity_poly.type
_entity_poly.pdbx_seq_one_letter_code
_entity_poly.pdbx_strand_id
1 'polypeptide(L)' 'MVSKRAVDAVFEGLFILTDLRAMLRETAPHHALSGNQREQVRVLLARLEGDISVIREDLDR' A
#
# COMPACT_ATOMS: atom_id res chain seq x y z
N MET A 1 -7.20 -14.05 -18.34
CA MET A 1 -7.74 -12.68 -18.18
C MET A 1 -7.63 -12.34 -16.71
N VAL A 2 -7.09 -11.17 -16.38
CA VAL A 2 -7.01 -10.72 -14.97
C VAL A 2 -8.42 -10.51 -14.43
N SER A 3 -8.73 -11.03 -13.24
CA SER A 3 -10.05 -10.85 -12.65
C SER A 3 -10.29 -9.40 -12.24
N LYS A 4 -11.57 -8.99 -12.18
CA LYS A 4 -11.95 -7.67 -11.64
C LYS A 4 -11.36 -7.45 -10.23
N ARG A 5 -11.35 -8.49 -9.38
CA ARG A 5 -10.79 -8.40 -8.02
C ARG A 5 -9.31 -8.04 -8.04
N ALA A 6 -8.53 -8.64 -8.94
CA ALA A 6 -7.11 -8.32 -9.09
C ALA A 6 -6.89 -6.92 -9.69
N VAL A 7 -7.73 -6.49 -10.63
CA VAL A 7 -7.68 -5.11 -11.14
C VAL A 7 -7.96 -4.10 -10.02
N ASP A 8 -9.01 -4.31 -9.23
CA ASP A 8 -9.37 -3.43 -8.11
C ASP A 8 -8.22 -3.37 -7.08
N ALA A 9 -7.62 -4.51 -6.75
CA ALA A 9 -6.47 -4.58 -5.83
C ALA A 9 -5.24 -3.79 -6.33
N VAL A 10 -4.99 -3.74 -7.64
CA VAL A 10 -3.91 -2.90 -8.20
C VAL A 10 -4.17 -1.42 -7.92
N PHE A 11 -5.39 -0.95 -8.13
CA PHE A 11 -5.72 0.46 -7.92
C PHE A 11 -5.67 0.84 -6.44
N GLU A 12 -6.21 -0.01 -5.55
CA GLU A 12 -6.10 0.20 -4.10
C GLU A 12 -4.64 0.25 -3.64
N GLY A 13 -3.80 -0.67 -4.12
CA GLY A 13 -2.37 -0.64 -3.84
C GLY A 13 -1.68 0.65 -4.29
N LEU A 14 -2.06 1.21 -5.45
CA LEU A 14 -1.54 2.50 -5.93
C LEU A 14 -1.98 3.68 -5.06
N PHE A 15 -3.20 3.67 -4.53
CA PHE A 15 -3.66 4.69 -3.58
C PHE A 15 -2.88 4.61 -2.26
N ILE A 16 -2.69 3.41 -1.72
CA ILE A 16 -1.88 3.22 -0.51
C ILE A 16 -0.45 3.75 -0.71
N LEU A 17 0.20 3.43 -1.83
CA LEU A 17 1.54 3.94 -2.15
C LEU A 17 1.55 5.47 -2.30
N THR A 18 0.45 6.07 -2.78
CA THR A 18 0.30 7.53 -2.85
C THR A 18 0.24 8.17 -1.47
N ASP A 19 -0.48 7.56 -0.53
CA ASP A 19 -0.56 8.03 0.86
C ASP A 19 0.80 7.91 1.57
N LEU A 20 1.48 6.77 1.41
CA LEU A 20 2.83 6.58 1.95
C LEU A 20 3.80 7.62 1.39
N ARG A 21 3.75 7.90 0.09
CA ARG A 21 4.55 8.95 -0.54
C ARG A 21 4.26 10.33 0.05
N ALA A 22 2.99 10.67 0.30
CA ALA A 22 2.62 11.94 0.92
C ALA A 22 3.25 12.08 2.31
N MET A 23 3.16 11.04 3.14
CA MET A 23 3.77 11.04 4.48
C MET A 23 5.31 11.17 4.43
N LEU A 24 5.96 10.51 3.47
CA LEU A 24 7.41 10.63 3.29
C LEU A 24 7.82 12.05 2.87
N ARG A 25 6.99 12.74 2.08
CA ARG A 25 7.20 14.14 1.71
C ARG A 25 7.06 15.07 2.91
N GLU A 26 6.06 14.85 3.77
CA GLU A 26 5.85 15.63 4.99
C GLU A 26 6.99 15.48 6.00
N THR A 27 7.61 14.31 6.04
CA THR A 27 8.69 14.01 6.99
C THR A 27 10.09 14.28 6.44
N ALA A 28 10.20 14.79 5.21
CA ALA A 28 11.47 15.19 4.61
C ALA A 28 12.14 16.33 5.40
N PRO A 29 13.49 16.43 5.40
CA PRO A 29 14.44 15.54 4.72
C PRO A 29 14.84 14.31 5.54
N HIS A 30 14.49 14.26 6.83
CA HIS A 30 15.00 13.22 7.75
C HIS A 30 14.13 11.96 7.80
N HIS A 31 12.91 12.02 7.26
CA HIS A 31 11.93 10.94 7.24
C HIS A 31 11.62 10.36 8.63
N ALA A 32 11.70 11.21 9.65
CA ALA A 32 11.47 10.83 11.03
C ALA A 32 9.95 10.73 11.30
N LEU A 33 9.45 9.50 11.34
CA LEU A 33 8.05 9.23 11.66
C LEU A 33 7.81 9.26 13.18
N SER A 34 6.79 10.01 13.60
CA SER A 34 6.22 9.93 14.95
C SER A 34 5.64 8.55 15.24
N GLY A 35 5.34 8.25 16.52
CA GLY A 35 4.73 6.98 16.91
C GLY A 35 3.42 6.69 16.15
N ASN A 36 2.56 7.70 16.03
CA ASN A 36 1.29 7.58 15.31
C ASN A 36 1.50 7.37 13.81
N GLN A 37 2.42 8.11 13.18
CA GLN A 37 2.75 7.93 11.76
C GLN A 37 3.32 6.54 11.48
N ARG A 38 4.18 5.99 12.35
CA ARG A 38 4.68 4.61 12.21
C ARG A 38 3.55 3.59 12.24
N GLU A 39 2.60 3.77 13.15
CA GLU A 39 1.46 2.85 13.23
C GLU A 39 0.58 2.94 11.99
N GLN A 40 0.32 4.16 11.50
CA GLN A 40 -0.40 4.37 10.24
C GLN A 40 0.32 3.71 9.06
N VAL A 41 1.65 3.85 8.95
CA VAL A 41 2.46 3.18 7.91
C VAL A 41 2.33 1.67 8.00
N ARG A 42 2.38 1.09 9.20
CA ARG A 42 2.22 -0.37 9.38
C ARG A 42 0.86 -0.85 8.89
N VAL A 43 -0.21 -0.13 9.23
CA VAL A 43 -1.57 -0.47 8.77
C VAL A 43 -1.67 -0.39 7.25
N LEU A 44 -1.10 0.65 6.63
CA LEU A 44 -1.08 0.82 5.19
C LEU A 44 -0.29 -0.30 4.49
N LEU A 45 0.88 -0.66 5.02
CA LEU A 45 1.70 -1.75 4.48
C LEU A 45 1.01 -3.11 4.58
N ALA A 46 0.38 -3.42 5.73
CA ALA A 46 -0.37 -4.67 5.88
C ALA A 46 -1.53 -4.79 4.89
N ARG A 47 -2.20 -3.68 4.56
CA ARG A 47 -3.24 -3.64 3.52
C ARG A 47 -2.65 -3.87 2.13
N LEU A 48 -1.56 -3.18 1.80
CA LEU A 48 -0.85 -3.34 0.53
C LEU A 48 -0.38 -4.78 0.32
N GLU A 49 0.12 -5.44 1.36
CA GLU A 49 0.49 -6.87 1.32
C GLU A 49 -0.72 -7.76 1.00
N GLY A 50 -1.90 -7.43 1.54
CA GLY A 50 -3.15 -8.09 1.21
C GLY A 50 -3.54 -7.91 -0.27
N ASP A 51 -3.46 -6.70 -0.80
CA ASP A 51 -3.75 -6.41 -2.20
C ASP A 51 -2.76 -7.14 -3.15
N ILE A 52 -1.48 -7.19 -2.78
CA ILE A 52 -0.46 -7.96 -3.50
C ILE A 52 -0.80 -9.45 -3.48
N SER A 53 -1.25 -10.00 -2.35
CA SER A 53 -1.68 -11.41 -2.27
C SER A 53 -2.83 -11.70 -3.23
N VAL A 54 -3.83 -10.82 -3.29
CA VAL A 54 -4.96 -10.93 -4.22
C VAL A 54 -4.49 -10.95 -5.68
N ILE A 55 -3.54 -10.10 -6.04
CA ILE A 55 -2.98 -10.05 -7.40
C ILE A 55 -2.24 -11.35 -7.72
N ARG A 56 -1.42 -11.85 -6.79
CA ARG A 56 -0.66 -13.10 -6.97
C ARG A 56 -1.57 -14.32 -7.13
N GLU A 57 -2.58 -14.45 -6.27
CA GLU A 57 -3.57 -15.53 -6.34
C GLU A 57 -4.31 -15.56 -7.69
N ASP A 58 -4.48 -14.42 -8.36
CA ASP A 58 -5.12 -14.34 -9.67
C ASP A 58 -4.19 -14.74 -10.82
N LEU A 59 -2.89 -14.43 -10.70
CA LEU A 59 -1.87 -14.74 -11.71
C LEU A 59 -1.42 -16.20 -11.68
N ASP A 60 -1.37 -16.82 -10.50
CA ASP A 60 -0.96 -18.21 -10.31
C ASP A 60 -2.12 -19.21 -10.49
N ARG A 61 -3.29 -18.74 -10.95
CA ARG A 61 -4.53 -19.50 -11.12
C ARG A 61 -4.66 -20.13 -12.50
#